data_AF-A0A959U350-F1
#
_entry.id   AF-A0A959U350-F1
#
_cell.length_a   1.000
_cell.length_b   1.000
_cell.length_c   1.000
_cell.angle_alpha   90.00
_cell.angle_beta   90.00
_cell.angle_gamma   90.00
#
_symmetry.space_group_name_H-M   'P 1'
#
loop_
_entity.id
_entity.type
_entity.pdbx_description
1 polymer ?
#
loop_
_entity_poly.entity_id
_entity_poly.type
_entity_poly.pdbx_seq_one_letter_code
_entity_poly.pdbx_strand_id
1 'polypeptide(L)'
;MMLDKWLQNPADVIAGINLYAEHGTDPILFYALQIDPNELLVQRMVTDLTSVLQAGNGKRTEPEAVKQAREQWRAKYKRCSHLHAQLRHLATDGERLQHAMEILSTMDEVEQLWDLIDTWEATGQLPKPAKSPEAVRTFEGWDQARLIKEKLLVASYISNQKKKISTGAKSAKQLQEWQAKLEHKLAEYETLKKLTA
;
A
#
# COMPACT_ATOMS: atom_id res chain seq x y z
N MET A 1 -21.70 11.65 26.69
CA MET A 1 -22.81 10.76 27.14
C MET A 1 -22.96 9.68 26.08
N MET A 2 -22.91 8.38 26.42
CA MET A 2 -22.71 7.33 25.41
C MET A 2 -23.85 7.28 24.37
N LEU A 3 -23.48 7.24 23.10
CA LEU A 3 -24.34 7.01 21.93
C LEU A 3 -25.41 5.94 22.18
N ASP A 4 -25.06 4.89 22.93
CA ASP A 4 -25.94 3.80 23.35
C ASP A 4 -27.22 4.26 24.06
N LYS A 5 -27.16 5.32 24.88
CA LYS A 5 -28.35 5.88 25.55
C LYS A 5 -29.25 6.66 24.58
N TRP A 6 -28.67 7.30 23.58
CA TRP A 6 -29.44 8.04 22.56
C TRP A 6 -30.10 7.08 21.56
N LEU A 7 -29.42 6.01 21.17
CA LEU A 7 -29.97 4.97 20.29
C LEU A 7 -31.21 4.28 20.90
N GLN A 8 -31.32 4.26 22.23
CA GLN A 8 -32.49 3.74 22.94
C GLN A 8 -33.68 4.72 22.99
N ASN A 9 -33.44 6.02 22.78
CA ASN A 9 -34.48 7.05 22.74
C ASN A 9 -34.06 8.25 21.83
N PRO A 10 -34.20 8.11 20.50
CA PRO A 10 -33.75 9.12 19.53
C PRO A 10 -34.47 10.47 19.63
N ALA A 11 -35.58 10.55 20.39
CA ALA A 11 -36.34 11.77 20.60
C ALA A 11 -35.66 12.77 21.56
N ASP A 12 -34.56 12.39 22.22
CA ASP A 12 -33.78 13.30 23.05
C ASP A 12 -32.92 14.23 22.18
N VAL A 13 -33.49 15.40 21.87
CA VAL A 13 -32.89 16.46 21.04
C VAL A 13 -31.59 17.00 21.64
N ILE A 14 -31.49 17.09 22.97
CA ILE A 14 -30.29 17.64 23.64
C ILE A 14 -29.13 16.66 23.51
N ALA A 15 -29.41 15.37 23.68
CA ALA A 15 -28.42 14.31 23.46
C ALA A 15 -27.94 14.27 22.00
N GLY A 16 -28.84 14.42 21.02
CA GLY A 16 -28.50 14.50 19.60
C GLY A 16 -27.63 15.72 19.25
N ILE A 17 -27.93 16.90 19.82
CA ILE A 17 -27.12 18.12 19.64
C ILE A 17 -25.69 17.94 20.16
N ASN A 18 -25.52 17.34 21.34
CA ASN A 18 -24.20 17.08 21.90
C ASN A 18 -23.42 16.07 21.05
N LEU A 19 -24.10 15.09 20.47
CA LEU A 19 -23.50 14.08 19.62
C LEU A 19 -23.04 14.64 18.27
N TYR A 20 -23.84 15.54 17.69
CA TYR A 20 -23.45 16.32 16.52
C TYR A 20 -22.30 17.30 16.84
N ALA A 21 -22.27 17.90 18.02
CA ALA A 21 -21.16 18.76 18.43
C ALA A 21 -19.84 17.96 18.59
N GLU A 22 -19.90 16.72 19.05
CA GLU A 22 -18.74 15.84 19.24
C GLU A 22 -18.26 15.17 17.94
N HIS A 23 -19.17 14.88 17.00
CA HIS A 23 -18.88 14.05 15.83
C HIS A 23 -19.39 14.63 14.48
N GLY A 24 -19.86 15.88 14.44
CA GLY A 24 -20.55 16.47 13.29
C GLY A 24 -19.68 16.75 12.06
N THR A 25 -18.37 16.52 12.14
CA THR A 25 -17.49 16.47 10.95
C THR A 25 -17.57 15.13 10.21
N ASP A 26 -18.21 14.11 10.81
CA ASP A 26 -18.45 12.82 10.16
C ASP A 26 -19.60 12.97 9.13
N PRO A 27 -19.32 12.76 7.83
CA PRO A 27 -20.31 12.88 6.77
C PRO A 27 -21.54 12.00 6.99
N ILE A 28 -21.38 10.84 7.65
CA ILE A 28 -22.45 9.86 7.87
C ILE A 28 -23.47 10.40 8.87
N LEU A 29 -22.99 11.02 9.97
CA LEU A 29 -23.84 11.67 10.97
C LEU A 29 -24.58 12.88 10.40
N PHE A 30 -23.91 13.66 9.55
CA PHE A 30 -24.51 14.81 8.88
C PHE A 30 -25.70 14.40 7.99
N TYR A 31 -25.53 13.36 7.15
CA TYR A 31 -26.60 12.88 6.28
C TYR A 31 -27.75 12.23 7.06
N ALA A 32 -27.45 11.55 8.15
CA ALA A 32 -28.47 10.84 8.92
C ALA A 32 -29.39 11.78 9.74
N LEU A 33 -28.90 12.96 10.12
CA LEU A 33 -29.69 13.97 10.86
C LEU A 33 -30.54 14.90 9.95
N GLN A 34 -30.34 14.88 8.63
CA GLN A 34 -31.08 15.73 7.68
C GLN A 34 -32.39 15.12 7.16
N ILE A 35 -32.66 13.84 7.40
CA ILE A 35 -33.81 13.13 6.81
C ILE A 35 -34.88 12.90 7.88
N ASP A 36 -36.14 13.19 7.54
CA ASP A 36 -37.32 12.98 8.39
C ASP A 36 -37.36 11.52 8.88
N PRO A 37 -37.37 11.24 10.19
CA PRO A 37 -37.08 9.91 10.71
C PRO A 37 -38.23 8.94 10.43
N ASN A 38 -38.07 8.15 9.37
CA ASN A 38 -38.76 6.87 9.20
C ASN A 38 -38.01 5.78 10.00
N GLU A 39 -38.75 4.90 10.66
CA GLU A 39 -38.26 3.76 11.46
C GLU A 39 -37.15 2.95 10.78
N LEU A 40 -37.21 2.73 9.45
CA LEU A 40 -36.19 2.02 8.67
C LEU A 40 -34.86 2.79 8.57
N LEU A 41 -34.91 4.12 8.46
CA LEU A 41 -33.71 4.96 8.41
C LEU A 41 -33.04 5.03 9.78
N VAL A 42 -33.83 5.10 10.85
CA VAL A 42 -33.33 5.04 12.22
C VAL A 42 -32.64 3.71 12.49
N GLN A 43 -33.23 2.58 12.08
CA GLN A 43 -32.59 1.26 12.21
C GLN A 43 -31.27 1.14 11.44
N ARG A 44 -31.21 1.72 10.23
CA ARG A 44 -29.98 1.74 9.43
C ARG A 44 -28.91 2.62 10.07
N MET A 45 -29.28 3.81 10.53
CA MET A 45 -28.39 4.71 11.26
C MET A 45 -27.87 4.06 12.54
N VAL A 46 -28.72 3.38 13.31
CA VAL A 46 -28.31 2.62 14.51
C VAL A 46 -27.31 1.52 14.14
N THR A 47 -27.55 0.80 13.06
CA THR A 47 -26.65 -0.28 12.58
C THR A 47 -25.30 0.28 12.17
N ASP A 48 -25.28 1.35 11.39
CA ASP A 48 -24.06 1.99 10.89
C ASP A 48 -23.26 2.60 12.05
N LEU A 49 -23.91 3.31 12.98
CA LEU A 49 -23.29 3.86 14.19
C LEU A 49 -22.78 2.77 15.14
N THR A 50 -23.49 1.65 15.28
CA THR A 50 -23.03 0.49 16.06
C THR A 50 -21.79 -0.13 15.43
N SER A 51 -21.74 -0.22 14.10
CA SER A 51 -20.56 -0.68 13.36
C SER A 51 -19.36 0.25 13.58
N VAL A 52 -19.57 1.57 13.52
CA VAL A 52 -18.54 2.58 13.78
C VAL A 52 -18.06 2.53 15.23
N LEU A 53 -18.95 2.37 16.21
CA LEU A 53 -18.59 2.21 17.62
C LEU A 53 -17.81 0.91 17.87
N GLN A 54 -18.24 -0.21 17.31
CA GLN A 54 -17.51 -1.47 17.40
C GLN A 54 -16.13 -1.38 16.72
N ALA A 55 -16.03 -0.60 15.65
CA ALA A 55 -14.78 -0.32 14.97
C ALA A 55 -13.87 0.67 15.73
N GLY A 56 -14.45 1.58 16.54
CA GLY A 56 -13.77 2.73 17.15
C GLY A 56 -13.49 2.66 18.67
N ASN A 57 -14.18 1.81 19.46
CA ASN A 57 -14.02 1.77 20.93
C ASN A 57 -13.14 0.64 21.48
N GLY A 58 -12.73 -0.32 20.65
CA GLY A 58 -11.55 -1.10 20.99
C GLY A 58 -10.33 -0.28 20.60
N LYS A 59 -9.47 0.13 21.55
CA LYS A 59 -8.09 0.51 21.21
C LYS A 59 -7.55 -0.65 20.36
N ARG A 60 -7.55 -0.51 19.03
CA ARG A 60 -7.01 -1.52 18.13
C ARG A 60 -5.56 -1.64 18.57
N THR A 61 -5.26 -2.77 19.19
CA THR A 61 -3.93 -2.99 19.73
C THR A 61 -3.03 -3.09 18.51
N GLU A 62 -2.25 -2.05 18.30
CA GLU A 62 -1.37 -1.94 17.14
C GLU A 62 -0.49 -3.20 17.09
N PRO A 63 -0.59 -4.01 16.01
CA PRO A 63 0.23 -5.19 15.87
C PRO A 63 1.70 -4.82 15.91
N GLU A 64 2.51 -5.71 16.47
CA GLU A 64 3.96 -5.49 16.60
C GLU A 64 4.63 -5.18 15.24
N ALA A 65 4.14 -5.80 14.16
CA ALA A 65 4.60 -5.53 12.80
C ALA A 65 4.41 -4.07 12.37
N VAL A 66 3.29 -3.42 12.76
CA VAL A 66 3.01 -2.03 12.41
C VAL A 66 3.89 -1.08 13.24
N LYS A 67 4.10 -1.38 14.52
CA LYS A 67 5.04 -0.61 15.37
C LYS A 67 6.46 -0.64 14.80
N GLN A 68 6.94 -1.83 14.44
CA GLN A 68 8.24 -2.00 13.81
C GLN A 68 8.32 -1.27 12.47
N ALA A 69 7.27 -1.33 11.65
CA ALA A 69 7.21 -0.57 10.41
C ALA A 69 7.34 0.94 10.66
N ARG A 70 6.68 1.46 11.71
CA ARG A 70 6.78 2.88 12.11
C ARG A 70 8.18 3.32 12.49
N GLU A 71 8.88 2.49 13.26
CA GLU A 71 10.26 2.75 13.65
C GLU A 71 11.19 2.71 12.44
N GLN A 72 11.03 1.71 11.57
CA GLN A 72 11.85 1.50 10.39
C GLN A 72 11.70 2.63 9.38
N TRP A 73 10.47 3.04 9.01
CA TRP A 73 10.31 4.08 7.99
C TRP A 73 10.87 5.42 8.47
N ARG A 74 10.73 5.76 9.76
CA ARG A 74 11.31 6.99 10.32
C ARG A 74 12.84 6.99 10.22
N ALA A 75 13.47 5.86 10.56
CA ALA A 75 14.92 5.71 10.46
C ALA A 75 15.40 5.81 9.00
N LYS A 76 14.73 5.12 8.08
CA LYS A 76 15.03 5.14 6.64
C LYS A 76 14.83 6.52 6.03
N TYR A 77 13.70 7.18 6.33
CA TYR A 77 13.41 8.52 5.86
C TYR A 77 14.44 9.54 6.38
N LYS A 78 14.85 9.43 7.65
CA LYS A 78 15.92 10.26 8.21
C LYS A 78 17.25 10.03 7.48
N ARG A 79 17.57 8.79 7.11
CA ARG A 79 18.74 8.45 6.29
C ARG A 79 18.65 9.08 4.90
N CYS A 80 17.50 8.98 4.21
CA CYS A 80 17.28 9.63 2.92
C CYS A 80 17.47 11.14 3.00
N SER A 81 16.88 11.78 4.01
CA SER A 81 17.00 13.22 4.24
C SER A 81 18.47 13.65 4.45
N HIS A 82 19.23 12.86 5.22
CA HIS A 82 20.66 13.09 5.41
C HIS A 82 21.47 12.97 4.11
N LEU A 83 21.28 11.88 3.35
CA LEU A 83 21.94 11.67 2.06
C LEU A 83 21.60 12.78 1.08
N HIS A 84 20.33 13.19 1.03
CA HIS A 84 19.87 14.25 0.15
C HIS A 84 20.55 15.59 0.48
N ALA A 85 20.72 15.91 1.77
CA ALA A 85 21.47 17.11 2.18
C ALA A 85 22.95 17.04 1.76
N GLN A 86 23.57 15.86 1.79
CA GLN A 86 24.97 15.66 1.39
C GLN A 86 25.20 15.83 -0.11
N LEU A 87 24.20 15.57 -0.96
CA LEU A 87 24.34 15.63 -2.43
C LEU A 87 24.97 16.94 -2.93
N ARG A 88 24.67 18.07 -2.27
CA ARG A 88 25.19 19.39 -2.65
C ARG A 88 26.67 19.60 -2.33
N HIS A 89 27.25 18.75 -1.48
CA HIS A 89 28.60 18.88 -0.94
C HIS A 89 29.57 17.83 -1.48
N LEU A 90 29.07 16.82 -2.20
CA LEU A 90 29.91 15.79 -2.80
C LEU A 90 30.68 16.35 -4.00
N ALA A 91 31.97 16.04 -4.09
CA ALA A 91 32.87 16.60 -5.08
C ALA A 91 32.63 15.99 -6.47
N THR A 92 32.42 14.67 -6.54
CA THR A 92 32.35 13.94 -7.80
C THR A 92 30.93 13.55 -8.20
N ASP A 93 30.68 13.44 -9.50
CA ASP A 93 29.41 12.91 -10.01
C ASP A 93 29.17 11.46 -9.63
N GLY A 94 30.25 10.66 -9.49
CA GLY A 94 30.15 9.27 -9.07
C GLY A 94 29.58 9.11 -7.66
N GLU A 95 30.05 9.92 -6.71
CA GLU A 95 29.53 9.94 -5.34
C GLU A 95 28.09 10.44 -5.29
N ARG A 96 27.77 11.51 -6.04
CA ARG A 96 26.40 12.03 -6.17
C ARG A 96 25.45 10.95 -6.70
N LEU A 97 25.85 10.24 -7.74
CA LEU A 97 25.06 9.13 -8.30
C LEU A 97 24.86 8.01 -7.29
N GLN A 98 25.90 7.64 -6.53
CA GLN A 98 25.80 6.59 -5.52
C GLN A 98 24.76 6.96 -4.43
N HIS A 99 24.82 8.18 -3.89
CA HIS A 99 23.84 8.63 -2.89
C HIS A 99 22.43 8.74 -3.48
N ALA A 100 22.29 9.25 -4.71
CA ALA A 100 20.99 9.30 -5.38
C ALA A 100 20.38 7.90 -5.54
N MET A 101 21.17 6.89 -5.93
CA MET A 101 20.71 5.50 -6.04
C MET A 101 20.33 4.91 -4.67
N GLU A 102 21.10 5.20 -3.61
CA GLU A 102 20.76 4.77 -2.24
C GLU A 102 19.44 5.41 -1.76
N ILE A 103 19.24 6.70 -2.05
CA ILE A 103 17.98 7.40 -1.73
C ILE A 103 16.80 6.73 -2.46
N LEU A 104 16.91 6.50 -3.76
CA LEU A 104 15.83 5.88 -4.54
C LEU A 104 15.48 4.48 -3.99
N SER A 105 16.49 3.62 -3.80
CA SER A 105 16.27 2.28 -3.24
C SER A 105 15.66 2.31 -1.84
N THR A 106 16.07 3.27 -1.00
CA THR A 106 15.54 3.38 0.37
C THR A 106 14.11 3.94 0.38
N MET A 107 13.77 4.82 -0.58
CA MET A 107 12.41 5.35 -0.72
C MET A 107 11.42 4.29 -1.17
N ASP A 108 11.82 3.38 -2.07
CA ASP A 108 10.99 2.22 -2.45
C ASP A 108 10.62 1.37 -1.21
N GLU A 109 11.55 1.20 -0.28
CA GLU A 109 11.31 0.47 0.97
C GLU A 109 10.43 1.28 1.94
N VAL A 110 10.56 2.61 1.99
CA VAL A 110 9.70 3.48 2.80
C VAL A 110 8.26 3.43 2.31
N GLU A 111 8.04 3.44 0.99
CA GLU A 111 6.71 3.36 0.38
C GLU A 111 6.01 2.06 0.78
N GLN A 112 6.71 0.92 0.73
CA GLN A 112 6.15 -0.37 1.19
C GLN A 112 5.76 -0.36 2.68
N LEU A 113 6.52 0.35 3.53
CA LEU A 113 6.20 0.49 4.94
C LEU A 113 4.99 1.39 5.17
N TRP A 114 4.85 2.47 4.39
CA TRP A 114 3.65 3.32 4.40
C TRP A 114 2.42 2.54 3.93
N ASP A 115 2.50 1.82 2.81
CA ASP A 115 1.40 0.98 2.32
C ASP A 115 0.91 -0.02 3.38
N LEU A 116 1.83 -0.61 4.14
CA LEU A 116 1.50 -1.52 5.23
C LEU A 116 0.74 -0.82 6.36
N ILE A 117 1.23 0.35 6.78
CA ILE A 117 0.62 1.14 7.84
C ILE A 117 -0.77 1.62 7.40
N ASP A 118 -0.87 2.21 6.22
CA ASP A 118 -2.11 2.77 5.66
C ASP A 118 -3.16 1.67 5.47
N THR A 119 -2.76 0.49 4.98
CA THR A 119 -3.67 -0.67 4.87
C THR A 119 -4.21 -1.11 6.22
N TRP A 120 -3.35 -1.15 7.25
CA TRP A 120 -3.78 -1.53 8.60
C TRP A 120 -4.67 -0.45 9.24
N GLU A 121 -4.35 0.84 9.06
CA GLU A 121 -5.18 1.94 9.56
C GLU A 121 -6.57 1.92 8.90
N ALA A 122 -6.63 1.68 7.60
CA ALA A 122 -7.88 1.62 6.84
C ALA A 122 -8.73 0.39 7.18
N THR A 123 -8.13 -0.81 7.25
CA THR A 123 -8.88 -2.08 7.31
C THR A 123 -8.85 -2.74 8.68
N GLY A 124 -7.91 -2.37 9.55
CA GLY A 124 -7.58 -3.09 10.79
C GLY A 124 -6.87 -4.43 10.58
N GLN A 125 -6.63 -4.83 9.32
CA GLN A 125 -5.96 -6.08 8.96
C GLN A 125 -4.57 -5.78 8.39
N LEU A 126 -3.59 -6.62 8.73
CA LEU A 126 -2.29 -6.56 8.07
C LEU A 126 -2.46 -7.01 6.62
N PRO A 127 -1.82 -6.33 5.64
CA PRO A 127 -1.78 -6.83 4.28
C PRO A 127 -1.19 -8.24 4.33
N LYS A 128 -1.90 -9.20 3.73
CA LYS A 128 -1.34 -10.54 3.58
C LYS A 128 -0.03 -10.35 2.81
N PRO A 129 1.11 -10.83 3.35
CA PRO A 129 2.37 -10.71 2.63
C PRO A 129 2.11 -11.24 1.24
N ALA A 130 2.34 -10.39 0.22
CA ALA A 130 2.18 -10.80 -1.16
C ALA A 130 2.94 -12.12 -1.30
N LYS A 131 2.22 -13.21 -1.61
CA LYS A 131 2.73 -14.57 -1.57
C LYS A 131 3.95 -14.70 -2.48
N SER A 132 5.15 -14.42 -1.97
CA SER A 132 6.39 -14.33 -2.73
C SER A 132 6.32 -13.32 -3.90
N PRO A 133 7.42 -12.66 -4.28
CA PRO A 133 7.54 -12.04 -5.61
C PRO A 133 7.33 -13.05 -6.77
N GLU A 134 7.22 -14.35 -6.48
CA GLU A 134 6.93 -15.45 -7.41
C GLU A 134 5.45 -15.85 -7.46
N ALA A 135 4.52 -14.99 -7.06
CA ALA A 135 3.13 -15.20 -7.42
C ALA A 135 3.05 -15.32 -8.95
N VAL A 136 2.94 -16.56 -9.43
CA VAL A 136 2.85 -16.91 -10.85
C VAL A 136 1.79 -16.00 -11.46
N ARG A 137 2.23 -15.03 -12.26
CA ARG A 137 1.31 -14.11 -12.93
C ARG A 137 0.43 -14.95 -13.83
N THR A 138 -0.84 -15.09 -13.47
CA THR A 138 -1.82 -15.73 -14.33
C THR A 138 -2.28 -14.72 -15.36
N PHE A 139 -2.14 -15.06 -16.65
CA PHE A 139 -2.61 -14.23 -17.77
C PHE A 139 -4.09 -14.45 -18.10
N GLU A 140 -4.81 -15.13 -17.22
CA GLU A 140 -6.22 -15.46 -17.41
C GLU A 140 -7.07 -14.18 -17.42
N GLY A 141 -7.91 -14.04 -18.44
CA GLY A 141 -8.79 -12.87 -18.61
C GLY A 141 -8.14 -11.62 -19.22
N TRP A 142 -6.90 -11.69 -19.71
CA TRP A 142 -6.26 -10.55 -20.37
C TRP A 142 -6.69 -10.44 -21.84
N ASP A 143 -6.92 -9.22 -22.31
CA ASP A 143 -7.17 -8.96 -23.73
C ASP A 143 -5.88 -9.07 -24.58
N GLN A 144 -6.05 -9.25 -25.90
CA GLN A 144 -4.95 -9.48 -26.83
C GLN A 144 -3.98 -8.27 -26.93
N ALA A 145 -4.48 -7.04 -26.84
CA ALA A 145 -3.65 -5.85 -26.88
C ALA A 145 -2.72 -5.77 -25.65
N ARG A 146 -3.25 -6.13 -24.48
CA ARG A 146 -2.52 -6.21 -23.21
C ARG A 146 -1.47 -7.32 -23.23
N LEU A 147 -1.80 -8.49 -23.78
CA LEU A 147 -0.84 -9.59 -23.95
C LEU A 147 0.34 -9.19 -24.84
N ILE A 148 0.07 -8.49 -25.95
CA ILE A 148 1.12 -7.97 -26.85
C ILE A 148 1.99 -6.94 -26.15
N LYS A 149 1.39 -6.00 -25.42
CA LYS A 149 2.13 -4.99 -24.65
C LYS A 149 3.05 -5.63 -23.61
N GLU A 150 2.55 -6.60 -22.86
CA GLU A 150 3.34 -7.30 -21.85
C GLU A 150 4.48 -8.11 -22.48
N LYS A 151 4.23 -8.78 -23.61
CA LYS A 151 5.27 -9.49 -24.37
C LYS A 151 6.41 -8.57 -24.77
N LEU A 152 6.12 -7.35 -25.23
CA LEU A 152 7.14 -6.36 -25.60
C LEU A 152 7.92 -5.85 -24.38
N LEU A 153 7.24 -5.62 -23.25
CA LEU A 153 7.88 -5.24 -22.00
C LEU A 153 8.85 -6.32 -21.49
N VAL A 154 8.39 -7.58 -21.48
CA VAL A 154 9.21 -8.74 -21.08
C VAL A 154 10.41 -8.90 -22.02
N ALA A 155 10.22 -8.76 -23.34
CA ALA A 155 11.32 -8.83 -24.31
C ALA A 155 12.37 -7.73 -24.08
N SER A 156 11.94 -6.50 -23.82
CA SER A 156 12.83 -5.38 -23.50
C SER A 156 13.60 -5.63 -22.21
N TYR A 157 12.92 -6.16 -21.18
CA TYR A 157 13.55 -6.54 -19.92
C TYR A 157 14.62 -7.62 -20.13
N ILE A 158 14.32 -8.69 -20.88
CA ILE A 158 15.26 -9.76 -21.22
C ILE A 158 16.50 -9.19 -21.92
N SER A 159 16.31 -8.31 -22.90
CA SER A 159 17.41 -7.67 -23.63
C SER A 159 18.31 -6.86 -22.70
N ASN A 160 17.72 -6.02 -21.84
CA ASN A 160 18.45 -5.24 -20.85
C ASN A 160 19.19 -6.12 -19.83
N GLN A 161 18.58 -7.22 -19.39
CA GLN A 161 19.18 -8.13 -18.42
C GLN A 161 20.34 -8.92 -19.02
N LYS A 162 20.21 -9.41 -20.27
CA LYS A 162 21.32 -10.01 -21.03
C LYS A 162 22.47 -9.03 -21.20
N LYS A 163 22.16 -7.77 -21.53
CA LYS A 163 23.16 -6.72 -21.62
C LYS A 163 23.90 -6.55 -20.30
N LYS A 164 23.19 -6.41 -19.17
CA LYS A 164 23.79 -6.29 -17.83
C LYS A 164 24.72 -7.46 -17.47
N ILE A 165 24.30 -8.69 -17.79
CA ILE A 165 25.14 -9.89 -17.59
C ILE A 165 26.40 -9.82 -18.48
N SER A 166 26.25 -9.44 -19.75
CA SER A 166 27.37 -9.35 -20.71
C SER A 166 28.35 -8.21 -20.42
N THR A 167 27.88 -7.08 -19.89
CA THR A 167 28.72 -5.93 -19.55
C THR A 167 29.47 -6.11 -18.22
N GLY A 168 29.24 -7.23 -17.52
CA GLY A 168 29.92 -7.60 -16.28
C GLY A 168 29.40 -6.82 -15.06
N ALA A 169 28.87 -7.55 -14.07
CA ALA A 169 28.55 -6.99 -12.76
C ALA A 169 29.24 -7.74 -11.63
N LYS A 170 29.34 -7.03 -10.50
CA LYS A 170 30.49 -6.99 -9.59
C LYS A 170 30.56 -8.12 -8.55
N SER A 171 29.74 -9.17 -8.63
CA SER A 171 29.86 -10.35 -7.75
C SER A 171 29.15 -11.61 -8.31
N ALA A 172 29.63 -12.80 -7.94
CA ALA A 172 29.04 -14.08 -8.35
C ALA A 172 27.57 -14.25 -7.89
N LYS A 173 27.23 -13.72 -6.71
CA LYS A 173 25.86 -13.75 -6.17
C LYS A 173 24.88 -12.95 -7.04
N GLN A 174 25.28 -11.76 -7.47
CA GLN A 174 24.44 -10.93 -8.35
C GLN A 174 24.24 -11.56 -9.73
N LEU A 175 25.26 -12.26 -10.26
CA LEU A 175 25.13 -13.01 -11.51
C LEU A 175 24.09 -14.13 -11.40
N GLN A 176 24.12 -14.91 -10.31
CA GLN A 176 23.12 -15.95 -10.06
C GLN A 176 21.70 -15.37 -9.94
N GLU A 177 21.53 -14.28 -9.17
CA GLU A 177 20.24 -13.61 -9.05
C GLU A 177 19.71 -13.11 -10.41
N TRP A 178 20.61 -12.62 -11.28
CA TRP A 178 20.24 -12.13 -12.60
C TRP A 178 19.91 -13.25 -13.58
N GLN A 179 20.62 -14.39 -13.50
CA GLN A 179 20.32 -15.58 -14.28
C GLN A 179 18.96 -16.15 -13.90
N ALA A 180 18.66 -16.28 -12.60
CA ALA A 180 17.35 -16.74 -12.13
C ALA A 180 16.21 -15.83 -12.63
N LYS A 181 16.39 -14.50 -12.56
CA LYS A 181 15.42 -13.54 -13.12
C LYS A 181 15.25 -13.66 -14.63
N LEU A 182 16.34 -13.90 -15.37
CA LEU A 182 16.31 -14.07 -16.81
C LEU A 182 15.55 -15.35 -17.21
N GLU A 183 15.83 -16.48 -16.55
CA GLU A 183 15.16 -17.76 -16.79
C GLU A 183 13.66 -17.65 -16.53
N HIS A 184 13.26 -17.05 -15.40
CA HIS A 184 11.86 -16.79 -15.10
C HIS A 184 11.18 -15.95 -16.18
N LYS A 185 11.81 -14.86 -16.63
CA LYS A 185 11.25 -13.98 -17.67
C LYS A 185 11.21 -14.64 -19.05
N LEU A 186 12.13 -15.54 -19.37
CA LEU A 186 12.07 -16.35 -20.59
C LEU A 186 10.87 -17.31 -20.56
N ALA A 187 10.60 -17.96 -19.42
CA ALA A 187 9.41 -18.80 -19.27
C ALA A 187 8.10 -18.00 -19.41
N GLU A 188 8.06 -16.79 -18.84
CA GLU A 188 6.95 -15.84 -18.99
C GLU A 188 6.75 -15.45 -20.47
N TYR A 189 7.84 -15.13 -21.17
CA TYR A 189 7.83 -14.78 -22.59
C TYR A 189 7.31 -15.91 -23.48
N GLU A 190 7.76 -17.15 -23.25
CA GLU A 190 7.28 -18.32 -24.02
C GLU A 190 5.79 -18.58 -23.78
N THR A 191 5.29 -18.34 -22.57
CA THR A 191 3.86 -18.43 -22.25
C THR A 191 3.06 -17.37 -23.02
N LEU A 192 3.49 -16.11 -22.97
CA LEU A 192 2.88 -15.00 -23.71
C LEU A 192 2.94 -15.20 -25.23
N LYS A 193 4.04 -15.78 -25.74
CA LYS A 193 4.20 -16.11 -27.15
C LYS A 193 3.17 -17.16 -27.60
N LYS A 194 2.90 -18.19 -26.79
CA LYS A 194 1.84 -19.18 -27.05
C LYS A 194 0.43 -18.58 -27.01
N LEU A 195 0.18 -17.64 -26.10
CA LEU A 195 -1.13 -16.97 -25.96
C LEU A 195 -1.40 -15.90 -27.04
N THR A 196 -0.37 -15.46 -27.77
CA THR A 196 -0.46 -14.41 -28.81
C THR A 196 -0.23 -14.91 -30.22
N ALA A 197 0.08 -16.20 -30.40
CA ALA A 197 0.26 -16.86 -31.70
C ALA A 197 -1.09 -17.37 -32.21
#